data_AF-A0A151AGD7-F1
#
_entry.id   AF-A0A151AGD7-F1
#
_cell.length_a   1.000
_cell.length_b   1.000
_cell.length_c   1.000
_cell.angle_alpha   90.00
_cell.angle_beta   90.00
_cell.angle_gamma   90.00
#
_symmetry.space_group_name_H-M   'P 1'
#
loop_
_entity.id
_entity.type
_entity.pdbx_description
1 polymer ?
#
loop_
_entity_poly.entity_id
_entity_poly.type
_entity_poly.pdbx_seq_one_letter_code
_entity_poly.pdbx_strand_id
1 'polypeptide(L)'
;MVQNLSLFGPARQYFKLLYYQHELIDVSRVLLYTAMPALGLTTFMGFAFDVAPFSGTLLGLDSAFVIVSVVIVLSLFPFALLLSFVLRMVTVSQRTLTIGPFILREEEEDAEDIGAVDN
;
A
#
# COMPACT_ATOMS: atom_id res chain seq x y z
N MET A 1 -32.44 24.04 -0.45
CA MET A 1 -32.16 22.92 -1.39
C MET A 1 -30.66 22.75 -1.71
N VAL A 2 -29.84 23.81 -1.75
CA VAL A 2 -28.39 23.72 -2.05
C VAL A 2 -27.55 23.08 -0.92
N GLN A 3 -27.93 23.25 0.36
CA GLN A 3 -27.24 22.64 1.51
C GLN A 3 -27.26 21.10 1.55
N ASN A 4 -28.21 20.42 0.89
CA ASN A 4 -28.20 18.96 0.83
C ASN A 4 -27.18 18.40 -0.18
N LEU A 5 -26.78 19.20 -1.18
CA LEU A 5 -25.76 18.79 -2.15
C LEU A 5 -24.34 18.91 -1.58
N SER A 6 -24.11 19.79 -0.61
CA SER A 6 -22.81 19.91 0.07
C SER A 6 -22.50 18.72 0.97
N LEU A 7 -23.52 18.01 1.49
CA LEU A 7 -23.35 16.78 2.29
C LEU A 7 -22.81 15.60 1.47
N PHE A 8 -22.97 15.60 0.14
CA PHE A 8 -22.37 14.58 -0.72
C PHE A 8 -20.84 14.73 -0.85
N GLY A 9 -20.29 15.92 -0.60
CA GLY A 9 -18.84 16.18 -0.61
C GLY A 9 -18.09 15.41 0.49
N PRO A 10 -18.44 15.61 1.77
CA PRO A 10 -17.89 14.84 2.90
C PRO A 10 -18.20 13.34 2.81
N ALA A 11 -19.40 12.97 2.34
CA ALA A 11 -19.76 11.57 2.18
C ALA A 11 -18.86 10.83 1.17
N ARG A 12 -18.51 11.45 0.04
CA ARG A 12 -17.58 10.87 -0.96
C ARG A 12 -16.18 10.65 -0.40
N GLN A 13 -15.68 11.57 0.44
CA GLN A 13 -14.39 11.39 1.11
C GLN A 13 -14.42 10.22 2.10
N TYR A 14 -15.52 10.05 2.85
CA TYR A 14 -15.71 8.91 3.75
C TYR A 14 -15.74 7.56 3.01
N PHE A 15 -16.44 7.48 1.88
CA PHE A 15 -16.43 6.27 1.04
C PHE A 15 -15.03 5.96 0.48
N LYS A 16 -14.27 7.00 0.11
CA LYS A 16 -12.89 6.86 -0.35
C LYS A 16 -11.97 6.30 0.74
N LEU A 17 -12.21 6.69 1.99
CA LEU A 17 -11.48 6.18 3.15
C LEU A 17 -11.83 4.71 3.44
N LEU A 18 -13.11 4.35 3.42
CA LEU A 18 -13.55 2.96 3.63
C LEU A 18 -12.99 2.01 2.56
N TYR A 19 -12.97 2.42 1.29
CA TYR A 19 -12.38 1.62 0.22
C TYR A 19 -10.88 1.40 0.44
N TYR A 20 -10.16 2.46 0.82
CA TYR A 20 -8.73 2.38 1.09
C TYR A 20 -8.39 1.46 2.29
N GLN A 21 -9.20 1.51 3.34
CA GLN A 21 -9.06 0.62 4.48
C GLN A 21 -9.29 -0.84 4.09
N HIS A 22 -10.28 -1.12 3.25
CA HIS A 22 -10.55 -2.48 2.80
C HIS A 22 -9.38 -3.05 1.98
N GLU A 23 -8.81 -2.25 1.08
CA GLU A 23 -7.65 -2.65 0.28
C GLU A 23 -6.39 -2.84 1.15
N LEU A 24 -6.19 -2.01 2.18
CA LEU A 24 -5.12 -2.19 3.18
C LEU A 24 -5.25 -3.52 3.95
N ILE A 25 -6.46 -3.87 4.38
CA ILE A 25 -6.73 -5.08 5.14
C ILE A 25 -6.47 -6.32 4.27
N ASP A 26 -6.92 -6.29 3.02
CA ASP A 26 -6.73 -7.43 2.10
C ASP A 26 -5.25 -7.64 1.78
N VAL A 27 -4.51 -6.57 1.50
CA VAL A 27 -3.06 -6.66 1.28
C VAL A 27 -2.33 -7.16 2.52
N SER A 28 -2.66 -6.64 3.70
CA SER A 28 -2.07 -7.10 4.97
C SER A 28 -2.31 -8.59 5.19
N ARG A 29 -3.52 -9.06 4.86
CA ARG A 29 -3.88 -10.49 4.94
C ARG A 29 -3.05 -11.34 3.98
N VAL A 30 -2.89 -10.91 2.72
CA VAL A 30 -2.03 -11.61 1.74
C VAL A 30 -0.58 -11.64 2.22
N LEU A 31 -0.07 -10.54 2.75
CA LEU A 31 1.28 -10.46 3.31
C LEU A 31 1.46 -11.43 4.49
N LEU A 32 0.51 -11.47 5.43
CA LEU A 32 0.57 -12.38 6.57
C LEU A 32 0.50 -13.85 6.15
N TYR A 33 -0.37 -14.19 5.19
CA TYR A 33 -0.49 -15.56 4.69
C TYR A 33 0.71 -16.02 3.86
N THR A 34 1.48 -15.10 3.29
CA THR A 34 2.72 -15.44 2.57
C THR A 34 3.95 -15.43 3.47
N ALA A 35 3.98 -14.56 4.48
CA ALA A 35 5.08 -14.47 5.45
C ALA A 35 5.14 -15.68 6.38
N MET A 36 4.00 -16.17 6.88
CA MET A 36 3.95 -17.33 7.77
C MET A 36 4.59 -18.60 7.16
N PRO A 37 4.21 -19.06 5.95
CA PRO A 37 4.83 -20.22 5.34
C PRO A 37 6.28 -19.96 4.95
N ALA A 38 6.64 -18.74 4.53
CA ALA A 38 8.02 -18.37 4.25
C ALA A 38 8.92 -18.50 5.50
N LEU A 39 8.46 -18.03 6.65
CA LEU A 39 9.19 -18.18 7.93
C LEU A 39 9.32 -19.65 8.34
N GLY A 40 8.26 -20.42 8.19
CA GLY A 40 8.27 -21.86 8.45
C GLY A 40 9.28 -22.59 7.55
N LEU A 41 9.29 -22.25 6.25
CA LEU A 41 10.20 -22.81 5.27
C LEU A 41 11.66 -22.48 5.59
N THR A 42 11.97 -21.22 5.91
CA THR A 42 13.33 -20.79 6.26
C THR A 42 13.82 -21.44 7.55
N THR A 43 12.94 -21.56 8.56
CA THR A 43 13.26 -22.25 9.80
C THR A 43 13.52 -23.73 9.56
N PHE A 44 12.65 -24.41 8.80
CA PHE A 44 12.85 -25.81 8.43
C PHE A 44 14.17 -26.01 7.68
N MET A 45 14.46 -25.13 6.72
CA MET A 45 15.70 -25.18 5.95
C MET A 45 16.95 -24.97 6.82
N GLY A 46 16.88 -24.11 7.83
CA GLY A 46 18.00 -23.88 8.75
C GLY A 46 18.25 -25.03 9.73
N PHE A 47 17.20 -25.73 10.18
CA PHE A 47 17.31 -26.72 11.25
C PHE A 47 17.35 -28.18 10.76
N ALA A 48 16.62 -28.50 9.69
CA ALA A 48 16.36 -29.88 9.29
C ALA A 48 16.93 -30.24 7.91
N PHE A 49 17.49 -29.28 7.17
CA PHE A 49 18.03 -29.55 5.86
C PHE A 49 19.42 -30.20 5.96
N ASP A 50 19.54 -31.40 5.40
CA ASP A 50 20.82 -32.08 5.19
C ASP A 50 21.14 -32.13 3.70
N VAL A 51 22.37 -31.76 3.35
CA VAL A 51 22.90 -31.75 1.97
C VAL A 51 23.35 -33.13 1.50
N ALA A 52 23.71 -34.04 2.42
CA ALA A 52 24.22 -35.38 2.09
C ALA A 52 23.31 -36.21 1.17
N PRO A 53 21.97 -36.25 1.36
CA PRO A 53 21.07 -36.99 0.47
C PRO A 53 20.86 -36.34 -0.91
N PHE A 54 21.30 -35.09 -1.12
CA PHE A 54 21.06 -34.32 -2.35
C PHE A 54 22.29 -34.20 -3.27
N SER A 55 23.14 -35.23 -3.31
CA SER A 55 24.39 -35.27 -4.10
C SER A 55 24.22 -35.42 -5.63
N GLY A 56 23.02 -35.17 -6.16
CA GLY A 56 22.76 -35.20 -7.60
C GLY A 56 23.10 -33.88 -8.29
N THR A 57 23.16 -33.89 -9.62
CA THR A 57 23.32 -32.66 -10.42
C THR A 57 21.99 -32.28 -11.07
N LEU A 58 21.56 -31.03 -10.90
CA LEU A 58 20.37 -30.46 -11.53
C LEU A 58 20.79 -29.24 -12.36
N LEU A 59 20.49 -29.24 -13.66
CA LEU A 59 20.88 -28.16 -14.60
C LEU A 59 22.39 -27.87 -14.64
N GLY A 60 23.23 -28.88 -14.36
CA GLY A 60 24.69 -28.72 -14.30
C GLY A 60 25.22 -28.12 -12.99
N LEU A 61 24.33 -27.82 -12.04
CA LEU A 61 24.64 -27.33 -10.70
C LEU A 61 24.36 -28.42 -9.65
N ASP A 62 24.98 -28.30 -8.49
CA ASP A 62 24.66 -29.17 -7.36
C ASP A 62 23.18 -29.02 -6.96
N SER A 63 22.47 -30.14 -6.81
CA SER A 63 21.02 -30.10 -6.55
C SER A 63 20.71 -29.42 -5.23
N ALA A 64 21.57 -29.63 -4.22
CA ALA A 64 21.41 -28.99 -2.93
C ALA A 64 21.54 -27.47 -3.02
N PHE A 65 22.49 -26.97 -3.82
CA PHE A 65 22.64 -25.54 -4.10
C PHE A 65 21.40 -24.93 -4.77
N VAL A 66 20.80 -25.64 -5.74
CA VAL A 66 19.59 -25.17 -6.42
C VAL A 66 18.42 -25.09 -5.44
N ILE A 67 18.21 -26.11 -4.60
CA ILE A 67 17.14 -26.14 -3.60
C ILE A 67 17.30 -24.97 -2.61
N VAL A 68 18.51 -24.77 -2.07
CA VAL A 68 18.80 -23.65 -1.17
C VAL A 68 18.48 -22.31 -1.82
N SER A 69 18.90 -22.12 -3.07
CA SER A 69 18.65 -20.87 -3.80
C SER A 69 17.15 -20.61 -3.99
N VAL A 70 16.37 -21.65 -4.34
CA VAL A 70 14.91 -21.54 -4.48
C VAL A 70 14.26 -21.19 -3.14
N VAL A 71 14.66 -21.84 -2.05
CA VAL A 71 14.14 -21.55 -0.71
C VAL A 71 14.44 -20.11 -0.29
N ILE A 72 15.63 -19.60 -0.57
CA ILE A 72 15.98 -18.19 -0.31
C ILE A 72 15.06 -17.25 -1.09
N VAL A 73 14.82 -17.51 -2.37
CA VAL A 73 13.90 -16.69 -3.19
C VAL A 73 12.48 -16.71 -2.61
N LEU A 74 11.98 -17.88 -2.22
CA LEU A 74 10.68 -18.03 -1.58
C LEU A 74 10.61 -17.31 -0.22
N SER A 75 11.69 -17.32 0.55
CA SER A 75 11.80 -16.59 1.82
C SER A 75 11.75 -15.08 1.64
N LEU A 76 12.28 -14.56 0.52
CA LEU A 76 12.29 -13.13 0.22
C LEU A 76 10.98 -12.64 -0.40
N PHE A 77 10.17 -13.56 -0.93
CA PHE A 77 8.88 -13.26 -1.58
C PHE A 77 7.93 -12.36 -0.77
N PRO A 78 7.61 -12.61 0.51
CA PRO A 78 6.74 -11.73 1.29
C PRO A 78 7.30 -10.31 1.46
N PHE A 79 8.63 -10.16 1.55
CA PHE A 79 9.26 -8.85 1.62
C PHE A 79 9.16 -8.08 0.30
N ALA A 80 9.27 -8.78 -0.83
CA ALA A 80 9.05 -8.19 -2.15
C ALA A 80 7.60 -7.69 -2.32
N LEU A 81 6.62 -8.45 -1.81
CA LEU A 81 5.21 -8.02 -1.80
C LEU A 81 5.02 -6.77 -0.95
N LEU A 82 5.60 -6.73 0.25
CA LEU A 82 5.58 -5.56 1.13
C LEU A 82 6.16 -4.33 0.40
N LEU A 83 7.33 -4.48 -0.21
CA LEU A 83 7.99 -3.40 -0.94
C LEU A 83 7.14 -2.90 -2.12
N SER A 84 6.61 -3.82 -2.93
CA SER A 84 5.72 -3.48 -4.06
C SER A 84 4.47 -2.73 -3.59
N PHE A 85 3.90 -3.13 -2.45
CA PHE A 85 2.73 -2.47 -1.87
C PHE A 85 3.05 -1.05 -1.41
N VAL A 86 4.15 -0.88 -0.66
CA VAL A 86 4.57 0.45 -0.19
C VAL A 86 4.83 1.38 -1.38
N LEU A 87 5.52 0.91 -2.42
CA LEU A 87 5.77 1.70 -3.63
C LEU A 87 4.47 2.08 -4.35
N ARG A 88 3.51 1.16 -4.46
CA ARG A 88 2.18 1.44 -5.04
C ARG A 88 1.45 2.51 -4.22
N MET A 89 1.45 2.37 -2.90
CA MET A 89 0.82 3.31 -1.97
C MET A 89 1.42 4.72 -2.08
N VAL A 90 2.75 4.83 -2.09
CA VAL A 90 3.47 6.09 -2.25
C VAL A 90 3.20 6.72 -3.61
N THR A 91 3.22 5.93 -4.69
CA THR A 91 2.93 6.41 -6.05
C THR A 91 1.50 6.95 -6.19
N VAL A 92 0.52 6.26 -5.61
CA VAL A 92 -0.88 6.70 -5.59
C VAL A 92 -1.03 7.98 -4.75
N SER A 93 -0.38 8.03 -3.59
CA SER A 93 -0.42 9.21 -2.71
C SER A 93 0.19 10.45 -3.36
N GLN A 94 1.33 10.31 -4.06
CA GLN A 94 1.97 11.41 -4.79
C GLN A 94 1.05 12.05 -5.85
N ARG A 95 0.18 11.27 -6.51
CA ARG A 95 -0.79 11.83 -7.47
C ARG A 95 -2.00 12.53 -6.83
N THR A 96 -2.17 12.44 -5.51
CA THR A 96 -3.30 13.05 -4.78
C THR A 96 -2.91 14.27 -3.94
N LEU A 97 -1.62 14.47 -3.66
CA LEU A 97 -1.09 15.64 -2.95
C LEU A 97 -1.23 16.96 -3.74
N THR A 98 -1.60 16.90 -5.03
CA THR A 98 -1.83 18.08 -5.88
C THR A 98 -3.32 18.38 -6.11
N ILE A 99 -4.24 17.71 -5.41
CA ILE A 99 -5.60 18.23 -5.30
C ILE A 99 -5.54 19.34 -4.25
N GLY A 100 -5.19 20.54 -4.72
CA GLY A 100 -5.24 21.76 -3.93
C GLY A 100 -6.61 21.85 -3.24
N PRO A 101 -6.66 22.37 -2.00
CA PRO A 101 -7.92 22.49 -1.30
C PRO A 101 -8.82 23.36 -2.17
N PHE A 102 -9.98 22.85 -2.55
CA PHE A 102 -11.08 23.68 -3.06
C PHE A 102 -11.55 24.54 -1.89
N ILE A 103 -10.73 25.52 -1.51
CA ILE A 103 -11.12 26.63 -0.67
C ILE A 103 -11.86 27.54 -1.64
N LEU A 104 -13.18 27.36 -1.71
CA LEU A 104 -14.03 28.44 -2.18
C LEU A 104 -13.77 29.59 -1.20
N ARG A 105 -13.01 30.59 -1.63
CA ARG A 105 -12.98 31.89 -0.95
C ARG A 105 -14.38 32.44 -1.19
N GLU A 106 -15.19 32.51 -0.14
CA GLU A 106 -16.37 33.37 -0.17
C GLU A 106 -15.84 34.77 -0.51
N GLU A 107 -16.31 35.31 -1.63
CA GLU A 107 -16.03 36.68 -2.05
C GLU A 107 -16.54 37.58 -0.92
N GLU A 108 -15.61 38.11 -0.12
CA GLU A 108 -15.82 39.33 0.66
C GLU A 108 -15.92 40.49 -0.34
N GLU A 109 -17.05 40.57 -1.03
CA GLU A 109 -17.45 41.72 -1.83
C GLU A 109 -18.88 42.08 -1.36
N ASP A 110 -19.09 43.38 -1.12
CA ASP A 110 -20.32 44.02 -0.64
C ASP A 110 -20.50 44.17 0.89
N ALA A 111 -19.56 44.85 1.56
CA ALA A 111 -19.87 45.62 2.77
C ALA A 111 -19.01 46.89 3.00
N GLU A 112 -18.31 47.39 1.96
CA GLU A 112 -17.50 48.61 2.06
C GLU A 112 -17.85 49.62 0.97
N ASP A 113 -19.13 49.99 0.86
CA ASP A 113 -19.52 51.24 0.17
C ASP A 113 -20.83 51.82 0.74
N ILE A 114 -20.85 52.12 2.03
CA ILE A 114 -21.91 52.94 2.66
C ILE A 114 -21.33 54.04 3.55
N GLY A 115 -20.07 54.43 3.30
CA GLY A 115 -19.26 55.23 4.21
C GLY A 115 -18.55 56.45 3.62
N ALA A 116 -18.97 56.99 2.48
CA ALA A 116 -18.62 58.34 1.99
C ALA A 116 -19.41 58.53 0.69
N VAL A 117 -20.38 59.43 0.56
CA VAL A 117 -20.21 60.88 0.47
C VAL A 117 -21.61 61.47 0.54
N ASP A 118 -21.94 62.26 1.55
CA ASP A 118 -22.47 63.62 1.35
C ASP A 118 -22.47 64.38 2.69
N ASN A 119 -21.65 65.41 2.76
CA ASN A 119 -21.64 66.46 3.78
C ASN A 119 -21.57 67.80 3.05
#